data_AF-A0A3D1YMR3-F1
#
_entry.id   AF-A0A3D1YMR3-F1
#
_cell.length_a   1.000
_cell.length_b   1.000
_cell.length_c   1.000
_cell.angle_alpha   90.00
_cell.angle_beta   90.00
_cell.angle_gamma   90.00
#
_symmetry.space_group_name_H-M   'P 1'
#
loop_
_entity.id
_entity.type
_entity.pdbx_description
1 polymer ?
#
loop_
_entity_poly.entity_id
_entity_poly.type
_entity_poly.pdbx_seq_one_letter_code
_entity_poly.pdbx_strand_id
1 'polypeptide(L)'
;RAVLRPAEFHESKSLRKFLKTNEWRVEYDLRFEQVINACAAPSPGREETWISDDMKAAYVELHHLGYAHSVEVIDNDRLIGGLYGVKLGRVFFGESMFSRESNASKVALHAICKKKLLGPLSLIDCQMPNAHLQSLGMTLITRSEFEEILSSEIK
;
A
#
# COMPACT_ATOMS: atom_id res chain seq x y z
N ARG A 1 7.63 3.58 -15.12
CA ARG A 1 7.11 2.89 -13.92
C ARG A 1 6.29 3.89 -13.11
N ALA A 2 5.11 3.53 -12.61
CA ALA A 2 4.36 4.38 -11.70
C ALA A 2 4.92 4.25 -10.29
N VAL A 3 5.28 5.38 -9.67
CA VAL A 3 5.95 5.39 -8.37
C VAL A 3 5.44 6.53 -7.50
N LEU A 4 5.56 6.39 -6.19
CA LEU A 4 5.28 7.43 -5.21
C LEU A 4 6.48 7.56 -4.27
N ARG A 5 7.07 8.75 -4.20
CA ARG A 5 8.05 9.03 -3.14
C ARG A 5 7.27 9.39 -1.86
N PRO A 6 7.58 8.79 -0.70
CA PRO A 6 6.86 9.10 0.54
C PRO A 6 6.80 10.60 0.89
N ALA A 7 7.85 11.35 0.57
CA ALA A 7 7.93 12.80 0.78
C ALA A 7 7.02 13.60 -0.17
N GLU A 8 6.64 13.02 -1.32
CA GLU A 8 5.79 13.65 -2.36
C GLU A 8 4.31 13.28 -2.20
N PHE A 9 3.94 12.54 -1.14
CA PHE A 9 2.55 12.17 -0.89
C PHE A 9 1.64 13.40 -0.77
N HIS A 10 0.71 13.51 -1.71
CA HIS A 10 -0.19 14.65 -1.78
C HIS A 10 -1.41 14.46 -0.88
N GLU A 11 -1.41 15.15 0.25
CA GLU A 11 -2.58 15.27 1.12
C GLU A 11 -3.43 16.48 0.69
N SER A 12 -4.59 16.22 0.09
CA SER A 12 -5.57 17.28 -0.14
C SER A 12 -6.01 17.93 1.17
N LYS A 13 -6.53 19.17 1.12
CA LYS A 13 -7.01 19.87 2.33
C LYS A 13 -8.06 19.06 3.10
N SER A 14 -8.98 18.41 2.39
CA SER A 14 -10.02 17.57 2.99
C SER A 14 -9.44 16.29 3.59
N LEU A 15 -8.50 15.63 2.90
CA LEU A 15 -7.84 14.43 3.42
C LEU A 15 -7.03 14.77 4.68
N ARG A 16 -6.27 15.88 4.69
CA ARG A 16 -5.52 16.31 5.87
C ARG A 16 -6.44 16.59 7.07
N LYS A 17 -7.59 17.23 6.85
CA LYS A 17 -8.58 17.44 7.90
C LYS A 17 -9.11 16.11 8.43
N PHE A 18 -9.48 15.20 7.52
CA PHE A 18 -9.98 13.87 7.86
C PHE A 18 -8.95 13.06 8.66
N LEU A 19 -7.68 13.03 8.23
CA LEU A 19 -6.58 12.33 8.89
C LEU A 19 -6.37 12.79 10.36
N LYS A 20 -6.72 14.04 10.67
CA LYS A 20 -6.59 14.59 12.03
C LYS A 20 -7.76 14.26 12.95
N THR A 21 -8.94 13.96 12.40
CA THR A 21 -10.19 13.88 13.17
C THR A 21 -10.82 12.49 13.17
N ASN A 22 -10.43 11.61 12.27
CA ASN A 22 -10.92 10.23 12.26
C ASN A 22 -10.42 9.48 13.49
N GLU A 23 -11.21 8.51 13.96
CA GLU A 23 -10.89 7.67 15.11
C GLU A 23 -10.37 6.28 14.70
N TRP A 24 -10.02 6.12 13.42
CA TRP A 24 -9.58 4.84 12.89
C TRP A 24 -8.18 4.50 13.38
N ARG A 25 -7.98 3.23 13.74
CA ARG A 25 -6.67 2.71 14.10
C ARG A 25 -5.95 2.21 12.87
N VAL A 26 -4.64 2.44 12.82
CA VAL A 26 -3.77 1.85 11.82
C VAL A 26 -2.91 0.79 12.47
N GLU A 27 -3.10 -0.45 12.03
CA GLU A 27 -2.33 -1.62 12.44
C GLU A 27 -1.44 -2.05 11.27
N TYR A 28 -0.44 -2.89 11.57
CA TYR A 28 0.52 -3.34 10.58
C TYR A 28 0.94 -4.76 10.88
N ASP A 29 0.99 -5.60 9.86
CA ASP A 29 1.41 -7.00 9.96
C ASP A 29 0.60 -7.82 10.97
N LEU A 30 -0.61 -7.35 11.36
CA LEU A 30 -1.48 -8.05 12.31
C LEU A 30 -2.57 -8.86 11.62
N ARG A 31 -2.94 -8.50 10.39
CA ARG A 31 -4.04 -9.12 9.65
C ARG A 31 -3.74 -9.31 8.17
N PHE A 32 -2.49 -9.67 7.84
CA PHE A 32 -2.01 -9.82 6.46
C PHE A 32 -2.95 -10.68 5.61
N GLU A 33 -3.31 -11.87 6.10
CA GLU A 33 -4.26 -12.77 5.43
C GLU A 33 -5.63 -12.11 5.17
N GLN A 34 -6.15 -11.32 6.11
CA GLN A 34 -7.43 -10.62 5.92
C GLN A 34 -7.30 -9.51 4.88
N VAL A 35 -6.17 -8.80 4.84
CA VAL A 35 -5.89 -7.75 3.87
C VAL A 35 -5.80 -8.35 2.46
N ILE A 36 -5.00 -9.40 2.26
CA ILE A 36 -4.85 -10.00 0.92
C ILE A 36 -6.16 -10.63 0.43
N ASN A 37 -6.92 -11.28 1.32
CA ASN A 37 -8.25 -11.79 0.97
C ASN A 37 -9.22 -10.66 0.58
N ALA A 38 -9.18 -9.52 1.28
CA ALA A 38 -10.00 -8.37 0.95
C ALA A 38 -9.58 -7.72 -0.38
N CYS A 39 -8.28 -7.71 -0.71
CA CYS A 39 -7.77 -7.26 -2.01
C CYS A 39 -8.16 -8.20 -3.16
N ALA A 40 -8.28 -9.50 -2.88
CA ALA A 40 -8.67 -10.52 -3.85
C ALA A 40 -10.18 -10.54 -4.14
N ALA A 41 -10.99 -9.99 -3.23
CA ALA A 41 -12.45 -9.99 -3.34
C ALA A 41 -12.93 -9.14 -4.52
N PRO A 42 -14.01 -9.57 -5.21
CA PRO A 42 -14.67 -8.76 -6.24
C PRO A 42 -15.12 -7.40 -5.70
N SER A 43 -15.02 -6.37 -6.53
CA SER A 43 -15.48 -5.01 -6.21
C SER A 43 -16.06 -4.33 -7.46
N PRO A 44 -16.87 -3.27 -7.31
CA PRO A 44 -17.44 -2.57 -8.46
C PRO A 44 -16.36 -2.13 -9.47
N GLY A 45 -16.43 -2.63 -10.71
CA GLY A 45 -15.45 -2.37 -11.76
C GLY A 45 -14.20 -3.27 -11.74
N ARG A 46 -14.13 -4.24 -10.82
CA ARG A 46 -13.08 -5.28 -10.73
C ARG A 46 -13.70 -6.56 -10.20
N GLU A 47 -14.39 -7.27 -11.08
CA GLU A 47 -15.07 -8.55 -10.77
C GLU A 47 -14.07 -9.70 -10.60
N GLU A 48 -12.94 -9.63 -11.31
CA GLU A 48 -11.84 -10.59 -11.21
C GLU A 48 -10.55 -9.91 -10.76
N THR A 49 -9.75 -10.65 -9.99
CA THR A 49 -8.42 -10.21 -9.54
C THR A 49 -7.39 -11.26 -9.93
N TRP A 50 -6.15 -10.82 -10.16
CA TRP A 50 -5.02 -11.73 -10.39
C TRP A 50 -4.60 -12.51 -9.13
N ILE A 51 -5.21 -12.20 -7.97
CA ILE A 51 -4.84 -12.73 -6.66
C ILE A 51 -5.57 -14.06 -6.45
N SER A 52 -5.07 -15.10 -7.11
CA SER A 52 -5.54 -16.48 -6.95
C SER A 52 -5.20 -17.05 -5.56
N ASP A 53 -5.74 -18.22 -5.23
CA ASP A 53 -5.39 -18.93 -3.99
C ASP A 53 -3.89 -19.22 -3.86
N ASP A 54 -3.24 -19.62 -4.96
CA ASP A 54 -1.79 -19.83 -5.00
C ASP A 54 -1.00 -18.54 -4.75
N MET A 55 -1.45 -17.41 -5.33
CA MET A 55 -0.81 -16.11 -5.07
C MET A 55 -1.00 -15.70 -3.61
N LYS A 56 -2.18 -15.93 -3.02
CA LYS A 56 -2.41 -15.66 -1.60
C LYS A 56 -1.44 -16.45 -0.73
N ALA A 57 -1.34 -17.75 -0.96
CA ALA A 57 -0.42 -18.62 -0.23
C ALA A 57 1.04 -18.14 -0.36
N ALA A 58 1.48 -17.77 -1.56
CA ALA A 58 2.83 -17.27 -1.80
C ALA A 58 3.13 -15.96 -1.04
N TYR A 59 2.22 -14.99 -1.05
CA TYR A 59 2.41 -13.74 -0.30
C TYR A 59 2.31 -13.91 1.22
N VAL A 60 1.48 -14.84 1.69
CA VAL A 60 1.43 -15.20 3.12
C VAL A 60 2.76 -15.81 3.56
N GLU A 61 3.35 -16.67 2.73
CA GLU A 61 4.69 -17.20 3.02
C GLU A 61 5.75 -16.10 3.02
N LEU A 62 5.73 -15.19 2.04
CA LEU A 62 6.61 -14.02 2.05
C LEU A 62 6.41 -13.13 3.28
N HIS A 63 5.19 -13.06 3.82
CA HIS A 63 4.90 -12.34 5.05
C HIS A 63 5.54 -13.02 6.26
N HIS A 64 5.40 -14.35 6.39
CA HIS A 64 6.06 -15.13 7.44
C HIS A 64 7.59 -15.02 7.38
N LEU A 65 8.15 -14.93 6.18
CA LEU A 65 9.58 -14.70 5.95
C LEU A 65 10.03 -13.25 6.21
N GLY A 66 9.12 -12.34 6.51
CA GLY A 66 9.40 -10.93 6.82
C GLY A 66 9.66 -10.05 5.60
N TYR A 67 9.30 -10.50 4.40
CA TYR A 67 9.43 -9.73 3.16
C TYR A 67 8.14 -9.00 2.76
N ALA A 68 6.99 -9.64 2.96
CA ALA A 68 5.70 -9.03 2.68
C ALA A 68 5.12 -8.40 3.93
N HIS A 69 4.54 -7.21 3.77
CA HIS A 69 3.97 -6.45 4.87
C HIS A 69 2.59 -5.91 4.50
N SER A 70 1.76 -5.71 5.51
CA SER A 70 0.44 -5.13 5.38
C SER A 70 0.25 -3.91 6.26
N VAL A 71 -0.66 -3.04 5.81
CA VAL A 71 -1.21 -1.94 6.59
C VAL A 71 -2.71 -2.17 6.69
N GLU A 72 -3.21 -2.19 7.91
CA GLU A 72 -4.62 -2.36 8.20
C GLU A 72 -5.22 -1.05 8.69
N VAL A 73 -6.39 -0.69 8.18
CA VAL A 73 -7.20 0.42 8.70
C VAL A 73 -8.43 -0.17 9.37
N ILE A 74 -8.52 0.06 10.67
CA ILE A 74 -9.52 -0.53 11.56
C ILE A 74 -10.45 0.57 12.05
N ASP A 75 -11.75 0.35 11.91
CA ASP A 75 -12.79 1.12 12.57
C ASP A 75 -13.44 0.25 13.64
N ASN A 76 -13.25 0.61 14.90
CA ASN A 76 -13.56 -0.23 16.05
C ASN A 76 -12.86 -1.59 15.98
N ASP A 77 -13.56 -2.66 15.58
CA ASP A 77 -13.01 -4.00 15.38
C ASP A 77 -13.09 -4.48 13.92
N ARG A 78 -13.55 -3.61 13.01
CA ARG A 78 -13.77 -3.94 11.61
C ARG A 78 -12.59 -3.49 10.77
N LEU A 79 -12.04 -4.42 9.98
CA LEU A 79 -11.10 -4.11 8.92
C LEU A 79 -11.84 -3.41 7.77
N ILE A 80 -11.63 -2.10 7.63
CA ILE A 80 -12.34 -1.23 6.66
C ILE A 80 -11.48 -0.81 5.47
N GLY A 81 -10.18 -1.07 5.50
CA GLY A 81 -9.29 -0.81 4.38
C GLY A 81 -7.89 -1.30 4.68
N GLY A 82 -7.04 -1.27 3.67
CA GLY A 82 -5.66 -1.70 3.84
C GLY A 82 -4.95 -1.86 2.51
N LEU A 83 -3.67 -2.14 2.62
CA LEU A 83 -2.82 -2.50 1.50
C LEU A 83 -1.78 -3.51 1.95
N TYR A 84 -1.26 -4.29 1.00
CA TYR A 84 -0.11 -5.14 1.23
C TYR A 84 0.92 -4.95 0.12
N GLY A 85 2.15 -5.33 0.42
CA GLY A 85 3.24 -5.26 -0.53
C GLY A 85 4.51 -5.90 -0.03
N VAL A 86 5.51 -5.98 -0.90
CA VAL A 86 6.83 -6.53 -0.58
C VAL A 86 7.78 -5.39 -0.27
N LYS A 87 8.58 -5.54 0.78
CA LYS A 87 9.64 -4.60 1.09
C LYS A 87 11.00 -5.23 0.82
N LEU A 88 11.80 -4.56 -0.01
CA LEU A 88 13.21 -4.88 -0.20
C LEU A 88 14.03 -3.61 0.03
N GLY A 89 14.99 -3.68 0.94
CA GLY A 89 15.79 -2.52 1.34
C GLY A 89 14.92 -1.33 1.76
N ARG A 90 14.97 -0.25 0.96
CA ARG A 90 14.17 0.98 1.17
C ARG A 90 13.05 1.17 0.15
N VAL A 91 12.78 0.16 -0.67
CA VAL A 91 11.70 0.17 -1.67
C VAL A 91 10.54 -0.69 -1.18
N PHE A 92 9.33 -0.15 -1.27
CA PHE A 92 8.10 -0.91 -1.03
C PHE A 92 7.34 -1.11 -2.34
N PHE A 93 7.15 -2.36 -2.73
CA PHE A 93 6.38 -2.76 -3.89
C PHE A 93 4.93 -2.96 -3.48
N GLY A 94 4.09 -1.95 -3.73
CA GLY A 94 2.68 -1.97 -3.32
C GLY A 94 1.87 -2.86 -4.23
N GLU A 95 1.48 -4.06 -3.77
CA GLU A 95 0.86 -5.09 -4.61
C GLU A 95 -0.63 -4.83 -4.83
N SER A 96 -1.36 -4.55 -3.76
CA SER A 96 -2.77 -4.21 -3.87
C SER A 96 -3.27 -3.47 -2.64
N MET A 97 -4.42 -2.83 -2.80
CA MET A 97 -5.14 -2.15 -1.73
C MET A 97 -6.64 -2.31 -1.90
N PHE A 98 -7.37 -2.19 -0.80
CA PHE A 98 -8.83 -2.19 -0.80
C PHE A 98 -9.37 -1.12 0.13
N SER A 99 -10.62 -0.72 -0.10
CA SER A 99 -11.34 0.26 0.71
C SER A 99 -12.79 -0.17 0.81
N ARG A 100 -13.27 -0.40 2.03
CA ARG A 100 -14.70 -0.62 2.33
C ARG A 100 -15.38 0.68 2.77
N GLU A 101 -14.60 1.60 3.35
CA GLU A 101 -15.05 2.94 3.72
C GLU A 101 -14.30 4.01 2.92
N SER A 102 -14.93 5.18 2.74
CA SER A 102 -14.32 6.30 2.03
C SER A 102 -13.06 6.78 2.74
N ASN A 103 -11.96 6.96 1.99
CA ASN A 103 -10.62 7.31 2.48
C ASN A 103 -9.83 6.20 3.18
N ALA A 104 -10.38 5.00 3.42
CA ALA A 104 -9.63 3.96 4.14
C ALA A 104 -8.32 3.57 3.41
N SER A 105 -8.35 3.38 2.09
CA SER A 105 -7.13 3.13 1.31
C SER A 105 -6.13 4.30 1.34
N LYS A 106 -6.63 5.56 1.39
CA LYS A 106 -5.78 6.76 1.51
C LYS A 106 -5.13 6.85 2.88
N VAL A 107 -5.83 6.44 3.94
CA VAL A 107 -5.28 6.34 5.30
C VAL A 107 -4.18 5.28 5.32
N ALA A 108 -4.39 4.11 4.69
CA ALA A 108 -3.36 3.08 4.56
C ALA A 108 -2.12 3.57 3.79
N LEU A 109 -2.32 4.28 2.67
CA LEU A 109 -1.21 4.83 1.88
C LEU A 109 -0.49 5.97 2.60
N HIS A 110 -1.22 6.86 3.27
CA HIS A 110 -0.63 7.88 4.13
C HIS A 110 0.20 7.25 5.25
N ALA A 111 -0.34 6.21 5.89
CA ALA A 111 0.31 5.47 6.94
C ALA A 111 1.65 4.91 6.46
N ILE A 112 1.71 4.24 5.31
CA ILE A 112 2.99 3.70 4.80
C ILE A 112 4.00 4.80 4.44
N CYS A 113 3.54 5.94 3.90
CA CYS A 113 4.42 7.08 3.61
C CYS A 113 5.01 7.73 4.87
N LYS A 114 4.28 7.72 5.99
CA LYS A 114 4.74 8.32 7.26
C LYS A 114 5.46 7.34 8.18
N LYS A 115 5.25 6.04 8.03
CA LYS A 115 5.61 5.09 9.09
C LYS A 115 7.10 4.83 9.18
N LYS A 116 7.54 4.64 10.43
CA LYS A 116 8.88 4.20 10.83
C LYS A 116 9.07 2.68 10.96
N LEU A 117 8.00 1.87 11.05
CA LEU A 117 8.14 0.42 11.35
C LEU A 117 8.80 -0.36 10.22
N LEU A 118 8.56 0.05 8.96
CA LEU A 118 9.29 -0.49 7.82
C LEU A 118 10.69 0.15 7.68
N GLY A 119 11.03 1.15 8.49
CA GLY A 119 12.16 2.03 8.24
C GLY A 119 11.86 3.07 7.16
N PRO A 120 12.78 4.00 6.90
CA PRO A 120 12.57 5.09 5.94
C PRO A 120 12.56 4.55 4.50
N LEU A 121 11.37 4.53 3.89
CA LEU A 121 11.22 4.23 2.47
C LEU A 121 11.73 5.40 1.62
N SER A 122 12.42 5.08 0.52
CA SER A 122 12.81 6.03 -0.52
C SER A 122 11.80 6.04 -1.67
N LEU A 123 11.18 4.89 -1.93
CA LEU A 123 10.26 4.71 -3.04
C LEU A 123 9.14 3.71 -2.70
N ILE A 124 7.92 4.04 -3.12
CA ILE A 124 6.81 3.10 -3.23
C ILE A 124 6.59 2.85 -4.72
N ASP A 125 6.75 1.60 -5.16
CA ASP A 125 6.38 1.19 -6.51
C ASP A 125 4.88 0.90 -6.57
N CYS A 126 4.19 1.56 -7.49
CA CYS A 126 2.75 1.46 -7.70
C CYS A 126 2.40 0.63 -8.94
N GLN A 127 3.40 0.06 -9.61
CA GLN A 127 3.35 -0.64 -10.90
C GLN A 127 2.68 0.19 -12.01
N MET A 128 1.35 0.21 -12.05
CA MET A 128 0.52 0.80 -13.08
C MET A 128 -0.12 2.11 -12.62
N PRO A 129 -0.11 3.15 -13.48
CA PRO A 129 -0.72 4.43 -13.13
C PRO A 129 -2.24 4.30 -13.07
N ASN A 130 -2.85 4.97 -12.09
CA ASN A 130 -4.30 5.17 -12.05
C ASN A 130 -4.63 6.55 -11.45
N ALA A 131 -5.82 7.07 -11.76
CA ALA A 131 -6.24 8.40 -11.34
C ALA A 131 -6.26 8.59 -9.81
N HIS A 132 -6.57 7.52 -9.07
CA HIS A 132 -6.57 7.54 -7.61
C HIS A 132 -5.17 7.84 -7.06
N LEU A 133 -4.14 7.10 -7.51
CA LEU A 133 -2.76 7.29 -7.09
C LEU A 133 -2.15 8.59 -7.62
N GLN A 134 -2.51 9.00 -8.84
CA GLN A 134 -2.10 10.32 -9.38
C GLN A 134 -2.54 11.45 -8.45
N SER A 135 -3.79 11.39 -7.95
CA SER A 135 -4.29 12.39 -7.00
C SER A 135 -3.56 12.42 -5.64
N LEU A 136 -2.78 11.38 -5.34
CA LEU A 136 -2.03 11.20 -4.10
C LEU A 136 -0.52 11.44 -4.27
N GLY A 137 -0.09 11.96 -5.44
CA GLY A 137 1.31 12.34 -5.71
C GLY A 137 2.13 11.28 -6.44
N MET A 138 1.49 10.24 -7.01
CA MET A 138 2.19 9.30 -7.89
C MET A 138 2.72 10.01 -9.14
N THR A 139 3.95 9.69 -9.51
CA THR A 139 4.63 10.16 -10.71
C THR A 139 5.08 9.00 -11.58
N LEU A 140 5.31 9.28 -12.87
CA LEU A 140 5.93 8.33 -13.78
C LEU A 140 7.42 8.61 -13.86
N ILE A 141 8.24 7.56 -13.68
CA ILE A 141 9.67 7.60 -13.95
C ILE A 141 10.03 6.66 -15.10
N THR A 142 11.16 6.91 -15.74
CA THR A 142 11.69 6.02 -16.78
C THR A 142 12.10 4.67 -16.20
N ARG A 143 12.31 3.67 -17.07
CA ARG A 143 12.81 2.36 -16.66
C ARG A 143 14.24 2.46 -16.08
N SER A 144 15.12 3.24 -16.73
CA SER A 144 16.52 3.44 -16.29
C SER A 144 16.56 4.02 -14.88
N GLU A 145 15.81 5.10 -14.63
CA GLU A 145 15.72 5.71 -13.29
C GLU A 145 15.21 4.72 -12.24
N PHE A 146 14.23 3.87 -12.58
CA PHE A 146 13.73 2.86 -11.65
C PHE A 146 14.82 1.81 -11.34
N GLU A 147 15.49 1.27 -12.35
CA GLU A 147 16.56 0.28 -12.19
C GLU A 147 17.75 0.84 -11.38
N GLU A 148 18.11 2.11 -11.57
CA GLU A 148 19.11 2.81 -10.78
C GLU A 148 18.72 2.90 -9.30
N ILE A 149 17.46 3.26 -9.00
CA ILE A 149 16.94 3.29 -7.62
C ILE A 149 16.95 1.88 -7.02
N LEU A 150 16.51 0.86 -7.76
CA LEU A 150 16.53 -0.52 -7.25
C LEU A 150 17.95 -0.95 -6.86
N SER A 151 18.94 -0.66 -7.71
CA SER A 151 20.35 -0.97 -7.45
C SER A 151 20.92 -0.24 -6.23
N SER A 152 20.51 1.01 -5.98
CA SER A 152 21.02 1.78 -4.83
C SER A 152 20.33 1.44 -3.51
N GLU A 153 19.03 1.14 -3.56
CA GLU A 153 18.16 1.03 -2.38
C GLU A 153 17.92 -0.42 -1.92
N ILE A 154 18.15 -1.41 -2.78
CA ILE A 154 18.06 -2.84 -2.48
C ILE A 154 19.48 -3.39 -2.49
N LYS A 155 20.04 -3.57 -1.29
CA LYS A 155 21.37 -4.16 -1.08
C LYS A 155 21.26 -5.56 -0.51
#